data_AF-A0A150XIU8-F1
#
_entry.id   AF-A0A150XIU8-F1
#
_cell.length_a   1.000
_cell.length_b   1.000
_cell.length_c   1.000
_cell.angle_alpha   90.00
_cell.angle_beta   90.00
_cell.angle_gamma   90.00
#
_symmetry.space_group_name_H-M   'P 1'
#
loop_
_entity.id
_entity.type
_entity.pdbx_description
1 polymer ?
#
loop_
_entity_poly.entity_id
_entity_poly.type
_entity_poly.pdbx_seq_one_letter_code
_entity_poly.pdbx_strand_id
1 'polypeptide(L)'
;MFDSLECITGINKEVLAPILITIFIFFMGEAFKYGGRSFRVWKKRKNYRNIFKQLLISISGDVLSQANGFQNLSQSLNIDNDEDFQMFSGTIGHLETFLLIPFSDFYEAFFIGPAKNRISLSNFNMAFKNVRAVSEIQNDLPRIKDLFQEKYLAYQTKWGDDVTAFSSFLEKVIHNPEIQANFPEQTTALDQIYASYQIHDNRFRQNVIVETLVLPIQQYLRGNDVTPFSLEMLKLGNSVVHNRDNLDAFFKAYAHEFGVYEDVYRRAYRHLSSLNM
;
A
#
# COMPACT_ATOMS: atom_id res chain seq x y z
N MET A 1 67.45 -39.96 2.09
CA MET A 1 66.72 -38.69 2.38
C MET A 1 66.82 -38.32 3.86
N PHE A 2 66.69 -39.27 4.79
CA PHE A 2 66.93 -39.01 6.23
C PHE A 2 68.43 -38.92 6.58
N ASP A 3 69.30 -39.72 5.93
CA ASP A 3 70.76 -39.67 6.17
C ASP A 3 71.38 -38.31 5.77
N SER A 4 70.83 -37.64 4.75
CA SER A 4 71.24 -36.30 4.34
C SER A 4 70.76 -35.21 5.32
N LEU A 5 69.67 -35.43 6.04
CA LEU A 5 69.13 -34.49 7.04
C LEU A 5 69.81 -34.65 8.41
N GLU A 6 70.21 -35.86 8.78
CA GLU A 6 71.05 -36.14 9.95
C GLU A 6 72.41 -35.41 9.84
N CYS A 7 73.01 -35.42 8.65
CA CYS A 7 74.26 -34.71 8.36
C CYS A 7 74.13 -33.16 8.43
N ILE A 8 72.93 -32.62 8.20
CA ILE A 8 72.66 -31.16 8.22
C ILE A 8 72.21 -30.68 9.61
N THR A 9 71.47 -31.50 10.35
CA THR A 9 70.83 -31.10 11.62
C THR A 9 71.56 -31.61 12.87
N GLY A 10 72.46 -32.58 12.74
CA GLY A 10 73.18 -33.20 13.85
C GLY A 10 72.32 -34.08 14.77
N ILE A 11 71.06 -34.34 14.39
CA ILE A 11 70.10 -35.14 15.17
C ILE A 11 70.10 -36.56 14.62
N ASN A 12 70.32 -37.54 15.51
CA ASN A 12 70.29 -38.97 15.17
C ASN A 12 68.99 -39.32 14.43
N LYS A 13 69.09 -40.04 13.31
CA LYS A 13 67.95 -40.46 12.47
C LYS A 13 66.80 -41.10 13.26
N GLU A 14 67.11 -41.85 14.33
CA GLU A 14 66.12 -42.52 15.18
C GLU A 14 65.25 -41.54 15.98
N VAL A 15 65.77 -40.34 16.25
CA VAL A 15 65.09 -39.23 16.93
C VAL A 15 64.48 -38.26 15.93
N LEU A 16 65.14 -38.05 14.78
CA LEU A 16 64.71 -37.14 13.72
C LEU A 16 63.41 -37.60 13.04
N ALA A 17 63.26 -38.90 12.78
CA ALA A 17 62.06 -39.44 12.15
C ALA A 17 60.78 -39.20 12.99
N PRO A 18 60.74 -39.50 14.30
CA PRO A 18 59.62 -39.14 15.17
C PRO A 18 59.30 -37.64 15.18
N ILE A 19 60.31 -36.77 15.25
CA ILE A 19 60.11 -35.31 15.25
C ILE A 19 59.41 -34.84 13.96
N LEU A 20 59.86 -35.31 12.80
CA LEU A 20 59.26 -34.95 11.51
C LEU A 20 57.84 -35.49 11.39
N ILE A 21 57.56 -36.69 11.89
CA ILE A 21 56.21 -37.26 11.97
C ILE A 21 55.32 -36.40 12.87
N THR A 22 55.79 -35.97 14.04
CA THR A 22 55.03 -35.09 14.95
C THR A 22 54.74 -33.73 14.30
N ILE A 23 55.73 -33.11 13.65
CA ILE A 23 55.54 -31.84 12.92
C ILE A 23 54.52 -32.03 11.79
N PHE A 24 54.63 -33.11 11.02
CA PHE A 24 53.69 -33.43 9.95
C PHE A 24 52.26 -33.64 10.48
N ILE A 25 52.09 -34.42 11.55
CA ILE A 25 50.78 -34.65 12.20
C ILE A 25 50.21 -33.33 12.73
N PHE A 26 51.03 -32.47 13.32
CA PHE A 26 50.60 -31.16 13.83
C PHE A 26 50.09 -30.26 12.68
N PHE A 27 50.86 -30.12 11.61
CA PHE A 27 50.44 -29.33 10.44
C PHE A 27 49.22 -29.93 9.74
N MET A 28 49.12 -31.25 9.65
CA MET A 28 47.93 -31.92 9.12
C MET A 28 46.71 -31.66 10.00
N GLY A 29 46.85 -31.74 11.33
CA GLY A 29 45.77 -31.43 12.28
C GLY A 29 45.26 -30.00 12.13
N GLU A 30 46.15 -29.01 12.04
CA GLU A 30 45.78 -27.61 11.81
C GLU A 30 45.15 -27.39 10.42
N ALA A 31 45.67 -28.05 9.38
CA ALA A 31 45.08 -28.01 8.04
C ALA A 31 43.64 -28.57 8.02
N PHE A 32 43.40 -29.69 8.71
CA PHE A 32 42.05 -30.27 8.84
C PHE A 32 41.10 -29.36 9.64
N LYS A 33 41.56 -28.76 10.74
CA LYS A 33 40.76 -27.78 11.50
C LYS A 33 40.39 -26.57 10.64
N TYR A 34 41.35 -26.02 9.91
CA TYR A 34 41.15 -24.89 9.01
C TYR A 34 40.21 -25.25 7.85
N GLY A 35 40.39 -26.42 7.23
CA GLY A 35 39.51 -26.95 6.19
C GLY A 35 38.08 -27.14 6.68
N GLY A 36 37.90 -27.74 7.87
CA GLY A 36 36.58 -27.91 8.49
C GLY A 36 35.89 -26.60 8.85
N ARG A 37 36.64 -25.58 9.30
CA ARG A 37 36.12 -24.22 9.51
C ARG A 37 35.69 -23.58 8.20
N SER A 38 36.52 -23.68 7.17
CA SER A 38 36.24 -23.14 5.83
C SER A 38 35.01 -23.79 5.20
N PHE A 39 34.85 -25.11 5.33
CA PHE A 39 33.67 -25.84 4.86
C PHE A 39 32.39 -25.40 5.59
N ARG A 40 32.45 -25.25 6.92
CA ARG A 40 31.31 -24.73 7.71
C ARG A 40 30.90 -23.33 7.29
N VAL A 41 31.87 -22.42 7.09
CA VAL A 41 31.62 -21.06 6.61
C VAL A 41 30.99 -21.09 5.21
N TRP A 42 31.52 -21.91 4.31
CA TRP A 42 30.96 -22.06 2.97
C TRP A 42 29.51 -22.57 2.99
N LYS A 43 29.22 -23.59 3.81
CA LYS A 43 27.86 -24.12 4.00
C LYS A 43 26.91 -23.06 4.58
N LYS A 44 27.34 -22.31 5.60
CA LYS A 44 26.59 -21.19 6.18
C LYS A 44 26.24 -20.18 5.08
N ARG A 45 27.23 -19.69 4.32
CA ARG A 45 27.02 -18.71 3.24
C ARG A 45 26.08 -19.24 2.15
N LYS A 46 26.22 -20.49 1.73
CA LYS A 46 25.29 -21.11 0.77
C LYS A 46 23.86 -21.10 1.30
N ASN A 47 23.65 -21.39 2.58
CA ASN A 47 22.34 -21.35 3.21
C ASN A 47 21.74 -19.94 3.22
N TYR A 48 22.49 -18.91 3.63
CA TYR A 48 21.99 -17.53 3.62
C TYR A 48 21.65 -17.02 2.21
N ARG A 49 22.42 -17.39 1.19
CA ARG A 49 22.07 -17.06 -0.20
C ARG A 49 20.75 -17.70 -0.64
N ASN A 50 20.51 -18.95 -0.25
CA ASN A 50 19.26 -19.64 -0.56
C ASN A 50 18.08 -19.00 0.18
N ILE A 51 18.25 -18.72 1.48
CA ILE A 51 17.25 -18.02 2.30
C ILE A 51 16.91 -16.67 1.69
N PHE A 52 17.91 -15.86 1.34
CA PHE A 52 17.73 -14.56 0.70
C PHE A 52 16.84 -14.67 -0.54
N LYS A 53 17.17 -15.58 -1.46
CA LYS A 53 16.40 -15.77 -2.70
C LYS A 53 14.98 -16.24 -2.43
N GLN A 54 14.78 -17.21 -1.53
CA GLN A 54 13.45 -17.71 -1.20
C GLN A 54 12.56 -16.62 -0.59
N LEU A 55 13.12 -15.82 0.32
CA LEU A 55 12.42 -14.69 0.92
C LEU A 55 12.05 -13.65 -0.15
N LEU A 56 12.98 -13.29 -1.04
CA LEU A 56 12.67 -12.33 -2.12
C LEU A 56 11.60 -12.84 -3.08
N ILE A 57 11.59 -14.13 -3.42
CA ILE A 57 10.54 -14.74 -4.25
C ILE A 57 9.18 -14.60 -3.56
N SER A 58 9.08 -15.01 -2.28
CA SER A 58 7.83 -14.93 -1.53
C SER A 58 7.33 -13.49 -1.40
N ILE A 59 8.20 -12.58 -0.94
CA ILE A 59 7.87 -11.16 -0.78
C ILE A 59 7.44 -10.56 -2.12
N SER A 60 8.12 -10.90 -3.23
CA SER A 60 7.77 -10.35 -4.54
C SER A 60 6.36 -10.75 -5.01
N GLY A 61 5.92 -11.99 -4.75
CA GLY A 61 4.57 -12.44 -5.11
C GLY A 61 3.50 -11.65 -4.37
N ASP A 62 3.68 -11.49 -3.06
CA ASP A 62 2.73 -10.78 -2.20
C ASP A 62 2.71 -9.27 -2.50
N VAL A 63 3.87 -8.68 -2.78
CA VAL A 63 3.99 -7.27 -3.19
C VAL A 63 3.23 -7.01 -4.50
N LEU A 64 3.26 -7.93 -5.47
CA LEU A 64 2.50 -7.76 -6.70
C LEU A 64 0.99 -7.83 -6.45
N SER A 65 0.55 -8.79 -5.62
CA SER A 65 -0.85 -8.91 -5.22
C SER A 65 -1.35 -7.61 -4.58
N GLN A 66 -0.56 -7.05 -3.66
CA GLN A 66 -0.86 -5.79 -3.01
C GLN A 66 -0.90 -4.60 -3.97
N ALA A 67 0.03 -4.52 -4.93
CA ALA A 67 -0.01 -3.47 -5.95
C ALA A 67 -1.32 -3.48 -6.74
N ASN A 68 -1.80 -4.66 -7.14
CA ASN A 68 -3.05 -4.80 -7.86
C ASN A 68 -4.26 -4.44 -6.97
N GLY A 69 -4.20 -4.74 -5.68
CA GLY A 69 -5.21 -4.30 -4.70
C GLY A 69 -5.33 -2.77 -4.62
N PHE A 70 -4.19 -2.07 -4.50
CA PHE A 70 -4.17 -0.60 -4.51
C PHE A 70 -4.64 0.02 -5.82
N GLN A 71 -4.31 -0.60 -6.96
CA GLN A 71 -4.79 -0.16 -8.27
C GLN A 71 -6.32 -0.23 -8.38
N ASN A 72 -6.90 -1.37 -7.98
CA ASN A 72 -8.35 -1.55 -8.03
C ASN A 72 -9.07 -0.57 -7.10
N LEU A 73 -8.51 -0.35 -5.90
CA LEU A 73 -9.05 0.61 -4.94
C LEU A 73 -8.97 2.04 -5.47
N SER A 74 -7.81 2.48 -6.00
CA SER A 74 -7.65 3.84 -6.52
C SER A 74 -8.62 4.14 -7.67
N GLN A 75 -8.93 3.14 -8.49
CA GLN A 75 -9.91 3.25 -9.58
C GLN A 75 -11.37 3.23 -9.11
N SER A 76 -11.66 2.58 -7.99
CA SER A 76 -13.03 2.47 -7.47
C SER A 76 -13.45 3.64 -6.58
N LEU A 77 -12.51 4.45 -6.10
CA LEU A 77 -12.78 5.63 -5.27
C LEU A 77 -13.39 6.77 -6.10
N ASN A 78 -14.71 6.87 -6.07
CA ASN A 78 -15.46 7.95 -6.69
C ASN A 78 -16.79 8.18 -5.94
N ILE A 79 -17.42 9.32 -6.20
CA ILE A 79 -18.67 9.74 -5.53
C ILE A 79 -19.91 8.96 -5.97
N ASP A 80 -19.83 8.27 -7.10
CA ASP A 80 -20.91 7.42 -7.61
C ASP A 80 -20.90 6.02 -6.97
N ASN A 81 -19.78 5.66 -6.35
CA ASN A 81 -19.60 4.37 -5.71
C ASN A 81 -20.12 4.44 -4.28
N ASP A 82 -21.07 3.55 -3.98
CA ASP A 82 -21.70 3.46 -2.65
C ASP A 82 -21.64 1.99 -2.17
N GLU A 83 -20.62 1.27 -2.63
CA GLU A 83 -20.19 0.02 -2.04
C GLU A 83 -19.22 0.28 -0.89
N ASP A 84 -19.25 -0.59 0.12
CA ASP A 84 -18.22 -0.57 1.17
C ASP A 84 -16.86 -0.82 0.53
N PHE A 85 -15.96 0.17 0.65
CA PHE A 85 -14.58 0.02 0.21
C PHE A 85 -13.88 -1.05 1.05
N GLN A 86 -13.70 -2.23 0.48
CA GLN A 86 -12.84 -3.24 1.07
C GLN A 86 -11.38 -2.91 0.73
N MET A 87 -10.70 -2.19 1.64
CA MET A 87 -9.23 -2.12 1.57
C MET A 87 -8.66 -3.53 1.72
N PHE A 88 -8.07 -4.03 0.63
CA PHE A 88 -7.36 -5.30 0.64
C PHE A 88 -6.22 -5.24 1.67
N SER A 89 -6.26 -6.14 2.65
CA SER A 89 -5.28 -6.23 3.73
C SER A 89 -4.60 -7.61 3.70
N GLY A 90 -3.89 -7.90 2.61
CA GLY A 90 -3.02 -9.06 2.54
C GLY A 90 -1.72 -8.82 3.32
N THR A 91 -1.40 -9.64 4.32
CA THR A 91 -0.07 -9.60 4.94
C THR A 91 0.98 -10.04 3.92
N ILE A 92 2.10 -9.32 3.85
CA ILE A 92 3.23 -9.73 3.02
C ILE A 92 4.03 -10.80 3.77
N GLY A 93 3.98 -12.04 3.28
CA GLY A 93 4.64 -13.18 3.88
C GLY A 93 6.15 -12.97 3.99
N HIS A 94 6.71 -13.37 5.13
CA HIS A 94 8.15 -13.35 5.41
C HIS A 94 8.85 -11.98 5.35
N LEU A 95 8.10 -10.88 5.28
CA LEU A 95 8.64 -9.53 5.32
C LEU A 95 9.43 -9.28 6.61
N GLU A 96 8.81 -9.59 7.76
CA GLU A 96 9.47 -9.51 9.06
C GLU A 96 10.66 -10.46 9.17
N THR A 97 10.52 -11.69 8.65
CA THR A 97 11.62 -12.68 8.64
C THR A 97 12.84 -12.15 7.89
N PHE A 98 12.65 -11.47 6.75
CA PHE A 98 13.74 -10.86 6.00
C PHE A 98 14.41 -9.73 6.79
N LEU A 99 13.62 -8.90 7.48
CA LEU A 99 14.13 -7.76 8.27
C LEU A 99 14.82 -8.19 9.57
N LEU A 100 14.47 -9.34 10.14
CA LEU A 100 15.11 -9.91 11.33
C LEU A 100 16.51 -10.47 11.04
N ILE A 101 16.78 -10.91 9.80
CA ILE A 101 18.10 -11.41 9.43
C ILE A 101 19.04 -10.21 9.24
N PRO A 102 20.20 -10.18 9.94
CA PRO A 102 21.13 -9.07 9.82
C PRO A 102 21.60 -8.86 8.38
N PHE A 103 21.63 -7.60 7.92
CA PHE A 103 22.18 -7.23 6.62
C PHE A 103 23.60 -7.81 6.40
N SER A 104 24.43 -7.81 7.44
CA SER A 104 25.79 -8.34 7.40
C SER A 104 25.82 -9.84 7.05
N ASP A 105 24.93 -10.65 7.59
CA ASP A 105 24.91 -12.09 7.29
C ASP A 105 24.62 -12.35 5.80
N PHE A 106 23.70 -11.59 5.20
CA PHE A 106 23.44 -11.65 3.76
C PHE A 106 24.61 -11.07 2.96
N TYR A 107 25.13 -9.91 3.37
CA TYR A 107 26.24 -9.25 2.69
C TYR A 107 27.47 -10.16 2.64
N GLU A 108 27.87 -10.76 3.75
CA GLU A 108 29.00 -11.69 3.80
C GLU A 108 28.78 -12.91 2.91
N ALA A 109 27.54 -13.41 2.84
CA ALA A 109 27.19 -14.56 2.02
C ALA A 109 27.31 -14.28 0.51
N PHE A 110 27.05 -13.04 0.09
CA PHE A 110 27.12 -12.62 -1.31
C PHE A 110 28.42 -11.95 -1.70
N PHE A 111 29.18 -11.31 -0.80
CA PHE A 111 30.31 -10.47 -1.19
C PHE A 111 31.66 -10.88 -0.57
N ILE A 112 31.68 -11.80 0.39
CA ILE A 112 32.92 -12.26 1.02
C ILE A 112 33.22 -13.72 0.64
N GLY A 113 34.42 -13.96 0.11
CA GLY A 113 34.96 -15.28 -0.24
C GLY A 113 34.98 -15.59 -1.74
N PRO A 114 35.36 -16.83 -2.13
CA PRO A 114 35.71 -17.17 -3.52
C PRO A 114 34.51 -17.39 -4.46
N ALA A 115 33.27 -17.07 -4.03
CA ALA A 115 32.12 -17.22 -4.90
C ALA A 115 32.09 -16.07 -5.94
N LYS A 116 31.95 -16.39 -7.22
CA LYS A 116 31.66 -15.37 -8.25
C LYS A 116 30.26 -14.81 -8.01
N ASN A 117 30.20 -13.52 -7.69
CA ASN A 117 28.95 -12.82 -7.43
C ASN A 117 28.21 -12.63 -8.76
N ARG A 118 26.98 -13.13 -8.86
CA ARG A 118 26.09 -12.84 -9.99
C ARG A 118 25.26 -11.56 -9.76
N ILE A 119 25.08 -11.16 -8.51
CA ILE A 119 24.29 -9.98 -8.12
C ILE A 119 25.23 -8.80 -7.87
N SER A 120 24.92 -7.64 -8.46
CA SER A 120 25.67 -6.39 -8.21
C SER A 120 25.34 -5.83 -6.83
N LEU A 121 26.30 -5.13 -6.21
CA LEU A 121 26.08 -4.47 -4.92
C LEU A 121 24.92 -3.47 -4.97
N SER A 122 24.77 -2.75 -6.09
CA SER A 122 23.65 -1.84 -6.31
C SER A 122 22.30 -2.55 -6.23
N ASN A 123 22.14 -3.67 -6.95
CA ASN A 123 20.88 -4.41 -6.96
C ASN A 123 20.60 -5.06 -5.59
N PHE A 124 21.64 -5.55 -4.91
CA PHE A 124 21.53 -6.06 -3.55
C PHE A 124 21.01 -5.00 -2.58
N ASN A 125 21.62 -3.80 -2.55
CA ASN A 125 21.18 -2.71 -1.70
C ASN A 125 19.77 -2.23 -2.04
N MET A 126 19.43 -2.21 -3.34
CA MET A 126 18.09 -1.84 -3.81
C MET A 126 17.02 -2.81 -3.28
N ALA A 127 17.32 -4.11 -3.17
CA ALA A 127 16.41 -5.08 -2.58
C ALA A 127 16.04 -4.72 -1.14
N PHE A 128 17.04 -4.41 -0.31
CA PHE A 128 16.80 -4.00 1.09
C PHE A 128 16.01 -2.70 1.17
N LYS A 129 16.35 -1.72 0.32
CA LYS A 129 15.62 -0.45 0.28
C LYS A 129 14.14 -0.67 -0.04
N ASN A 130 13.85 -1.50 -1.04
CA ASN A 130 12.49 -1.81 -1.44
C ASN A 130 11.73 -2.61 -0.38
N VAL A 131 12.36 -3.59 0.24
CA VAL A 131 11.76 -4.36 1.34
C VAL A 131 11.42 -3.45 2.53
N ARG A 132 12.32 -2.51 2.88
CA ARG A 132 12.06 -1.52 3.95
C ARG A 132 10.91 -0.57 3.59
N ALA A 133 10.91 0.00 2.39
CA ALA A 133 9.84 0.90 1.96
C ALA A 133 8.46 0.19 1.97
N VAL A 134 8.42 -1.07 1.54
CA VAL A 134 7.21 -1.89 1.62
C VAL A 134 6.79 -2.12 3.07
N SER A 135 7.75 -2.38 3.97
CA SER A 135 7.47 -2.55 5.40
C SER A 135 6.96 -1.28 6.09
N GLU A 136 7.49 -0.12 5.73
CA GLU A 136 7.01 1.17 6.24
C GLU A 136 5.53 1.36 5.88
N ILE A 137 5.17 1.14 4.61
CA ILE A 137 3.77 1.22 4.17
C ILE A 137 2.90 0.17 4.86
N GLN A 138 3.36 -1.09 4.98
CA GLN A 138 2.59 -2.15 5.67
C GLN A 138 2.30 -1.81 7.14
N ASN A 139 3.23 -1.17 7.83
CA ASN A 139 3.06 -0.76 9.22
C ASN A 139 2.06 0.41 9.36
N ASP A 140 2.03 1.32 8.38
CA ASP A 140 1.12 2.47 8.37
C ASP A 140 -0.28 2.13 7.83
N LEU A 141 -0.43 1.06 7.06
CA LEU A 141 -1.67 0.71 6.35
C LEU A 141 -2.90 0.59 7.26
N PRO A 142 -2.85 -0.05 8.46
CA PRO A 142 -4.01 -0.12 9.36
C PRO A 142 -4.50 1.28 9.76
N ARG A 143 -3.57 2.17 10.13
CA ARG A 143 -3.88 3.55 10.53
C ARG A 143 -4.49 4.35 9.37
N ILE A 144 -3.95 4.20 8.15
CA ILE A 144 -4.47 4.87 6.96
C ILE A 144 -5.89 4.38 6.65
N LYS A 145 -6.12 3.06 6.77
CA LYS A 145 -7.43 2.45 6.57
C LYS A 145 -8.47 2.99 7.54
N ASP A 146 -8.15 2.99 8.84
CA ASP A 146 -9.07 3.45 9.87
C ASP A 146 -9.42 4.93 9.67
N LEU A 147 -8.41 5.77 9.38
CA LEU A 147 -8.61 7.20 9.12
C LEU A 147 -9.46 7.45 7.87
N PHE A 148 -9.25 6.68 6.80
CA PHE A 148 -10.07 6.78 5.58
C PHE A 148 -11.52 6.43 5.88
N GLN A 149 -11.78 5.30 6.56
CA GLN A 149 -13.12 4.84 6.88
C GLN A 149 -13.86 5.84 7.79
N GLU A 150 -13.20 6.36 8.82
CA GLU A 150 -13.76 7.37 9.72
C GLU A 150 -14.18 8.63 8.95
N LYS A 151 -13.28 9.19 8.13
CA LYS A 151 -13.55 10.40 7.36
C LYS A 151 -14.62 10.19 6.30
N TYR A 152 -14.60 9.04 5.61
CA TYR A 152 -15.60 8.70 4.62
C TYR A 152 -17.00 8.68 5.25
N LEU A 153 -17.17 7.96 6.36
CA LEU A 153 -18.44 7.88 7.08
C LEU A 153 -18.92 9.26 7.57
N ALA A 154 -18.00 10.09 8.06
CA ALA A 154 -18.31 11.44 8.51
C ALA A 154 -18.81 12.34 7.34
N TYR A 155 -18.13 12.29 6.18
CA TYR A 155 -18.58 13.03 5.00
C TYR A 155 -19.91 12.51 4.46
N GLN A 156 -20.07 11.19 4.36
CA GLN A 156 -21.29 10.56 3.85
C GLN A 156 -22.50 10.89 4.73
N THR A 157 -22.32 10.87 6.06
CA THR A 157 -23.37 11.23 7.03
C THR A 157 -23.75 12.70 6.89
N LYS A 158 -22.78 13.61 6.92
CA LYS A 158 -23.02 15.05 6.79
C LYS A 158 -23.70 15.40 5.47
N TRP A 159 -23.24 14.81 4.37
CA TRP A 159 -23.83 15.01 3.06
C TRP A 159 -25.27 14.46 3.02
N GLY A 160 -25.52 13.29 3.60
CA GLY A 160 -26.85 12.72 3.71
C GLY A 160 -27.82 13.60 4.50
N ASP A 161 -27.40 14.12 5.65
CA ASP A 161 -28.21 15.02 6.48
C ASP A 161 -28.63 16.28 5.71
N ASP A 162 -27.70 16.88 4.96
CA ASP A 162 -27.98 18.06 4.13
C ASP A 162 -28.98 17.74 3.00
N VAL A 163 -28.84 16.57 2.35
CA VAL A 163 -29.76 16.12 1.32
C VAL A 163 -31.16 15.91 1.92
N THR A 164 -31.28 15.25 3.07
CA THR A 164 -32.54 15.06 3.77
C THR A 164 -33.16 16.40 4.20
N ALA A 165 -32.37 17.34 4.69
CA ALA A 165 -32.83 18.67 5.07
C ALA A 165 -33.38 19.45 3.86
N PHE A 166 -32.68 19.40 2.73
CA PHE A 166 -33.12 20.03 1.48
C PHE A 166 -34.45 19.43 0.99
N SER A 167 -34.54 18.11 0.87
CA SER A 167 -35.77 17.43 0.41
C SER A 167 -36.95 17.71 1.34
N SER A 168 -36.73 17.68 2.65
CA SER A 168 -37.77 17.98 3.64
C SER A 168 -38.25 19.43 3.55
N PHE A 169 -37.35 20.38 3.29
CA PHE A 169 -37.71 21.78 3.11
C PHE A 169 -38.53 21.97 1.82
N LEU A 170 -38.11 21.33 0.73
CA LEU A 170 -38.82 21.37 -0.54
C LEU A 170 -40.25 20.83 -0.42
N GLU A 171 -40.43 19.68 0.23
CA GLU A 171 -41.76 19.10 0.45
C GLU A 171 -42.65 20.03 1.28
N LYS A 172 -42.10 20.68 2.31
CA LYS A 172 -42.85 21.69 3.10
C LYS A 172 -43.28 22.87 2.24
N VAL A 173 -42.42 23.35 1.35
CA VAL A 173 -42.73 24.48 0.46
C VAL A 173 -43.83 24.08 -0.54
N ILE A 174 -43.70 22.92 -1.19
CA ILE A 174 -44.66 22.47 -2.21
C ILE A 174 -46.03 22.19 -1.59
N HIS A 175 -46.12 21.69 -0.35
CA HIS A 175 -47.40 21.31 0.27
C HIS A 175 -47.98 22.36 1.24
N ASN A 176 -47.35 23.52 1.43
CA ASN A 176 -47.87 24.55 2.33
C ASN A 176 -48.91 25.45 1.62
N PRO A 177 -50.18 25.47 2.05
CA PRO A 177 -51.24 26.25 1.40
C PRO A 177 -51.01 27.76 1.41
N GLU A 178 -50.39 28.31 2.46
CA GLU A 178 -50.09 29.73 2.55
C GLU A 178 -48.99 30.14 1.57
N ILE A 179 -47.98 29.27 1.38
CA ILE A 179 -46.91 29.51 0.41
C ILE A 179 -47.47 29.37 -1.02
N GLN A 180 -48.27 28.33 -1.28
CA GLN A 180 -48.94 28.13 -2.57
C GLN A 180 -49.85 29.31 -2.95
N ALA A 181 -50.61 29.85 -2.00
CA ALA A 181 -51.51 30.98 -2.25
C ALA A 181 -50.74 32.27 -2.59
N ASN A 182 -49.58 32.49 -1.96
CA ASN A 182 -48.77 33.69 -2.17
C ASN A 182 -47.82 33.58 -3.37
N PHE A 183 -47.42 32.37 -3.77
CA PHE A 183 -46.40 32.13 -4.80
C PHE A 183 -46.73 30.96 -5.75
N PRO A 184 -47.91 30.94 -6.39
CA PRO A 184 -48.45 29.76 -7.10
C PRO A 184 -47.63 29.32 -8.32
N GLU A 185 -47.12 30.26 -9.11
CA GLU A 185 -46.32 29.95 -10.30
C GLU A 185 -44.98 29.30 -9.91
N GLN A 186 -44.37 29.79 -8.84
CA GLN A 186 -43.10 29.30 -8.34
C GLN A 186 -43.24 27.89 -7.76
N THR A 187 -44.28 27.64 -6.96
CA THR A 187 -44.56 26.30 -6.41
C THR A 187 -44.86 25.29 -7.52
N THR A 188 -45.59 25.70 -8.57
CA THR A 188 -45.89 24.83 -9.72
C THR A 188 -44.63 24.44 -10.49
N ALA A 189 -43.70 25.38 -10.70
CA ALA A 189 -42.43 25.08 -11.36
C ALA A 189 -41.54 24.14 -10.52
N LEU A 190 -41.48 24.35 -9.20
CA LEU A 190 -40.74 23.46 -8.29
C LEU A 190 -41.34 22.05 -8.25
N ASP A 191 -42.67 21.93 -8.27
CA ASP A 191 -43.38 20.66 -8.31
C ASP A 191 -43.08 19.88 -9.60
N GLN A 192 -42.98 20.55 -10.75
CA GLN A 192 -42.58 19.91 -12.02
C GLN A 192 -41.17 19.32 -11.96
N ILE A 193 -40.21 20.05 -11.36
CA ILE A 193 -38.84 19.56 -11.18
C ILE A 193 -38.83 18.36 -10.22
N TYR A 194 -39.57 18.44 -9.11
CA TYR A 194 -39.69 17.36 -8.14
C TYR A 194 -40.32 16.11 -8.76
N ALA A 195 -41.38 16.26 -9.56
CA ALA A 195 -42.01 15.17 -10.30
C ALA A 195 -41.04 14.51 -11.29
N SER A 196 -40.15 15.28 -11.95
CA SER A 196 -39.13 14.68 -12.83
C SER A 196 -38.12 13.83 -12.07
N TYR A 197 -37.76 14.23 -10.85
CA TYR A 197 -36.88 13.46 -9.98
C TYR A 197 -37.53 12.11 -9.59
N GLN A 198 -38.83 12.11 -9.30
CA GLN A 198 -39.57 10.90 -8.90
C GLN A 198 -39.63 9.79 -9.96
N ILE A 199 -39.30 10.09 -11.22
CA ILE A 199 -39.27 9.11 -12.31
C ILE A 199 -38.02 8.21 -12.21
N HIS A 200 -36.98 8.65 -11.50
CA HIS A 200 -35.78 7.86 -11.27
C HIS A 200 -36.03 6.78 -10.20
N ASP A 201 -35.68 5.51 -10.49
CA ASP A 201 -35.82 4.39 -9.53
C ASP A 201 -35.02 4.70 -8.26
N ASN A 202 -35.69 4.68 -7.09
CA ASN A 202 -35.21 5.10 -5.76
C ASN A 202 -33.95 4.36 -5.24
N ARG A 203 -33.30 3.53 -6.07
CA ARG A 203 -32.12 2.75 -5.72
C ARG A 203 -30.80 3.52 -5.81
N PHE A 204 -30.82 4.77 -6.27
CA PHE A 204 -29.63 5.63 -6.34
C PHE A 204 -29.81 6.86 -5.42
N ARG A 205 -29.36 6.78 -4.17
CA ARG A 205 -27.99 7.14 -3.72
C ARG A 205 -27.72 8.62 -4.02
N GLN A 206 -27.87 9.45 -2.99
CA GLN A 206 -27.69 10.91 -2.84
C GLN A 206 -27.16 11.75 -4.03
N ASN A 207 -26.16 11.30 -4.79
CA ASN A 207 -25.67 11.99 -5.99
C ASN A 207 -26.77 12.24 -7.04
N VAL A 208 -27.67 11.27 -7.27
CA VAL A 208 -28.79 11.45 -8.21
C VAL A 208 -29.73 12.54 -7.73
N ILE A 209 -29.99 12.63 -6.43
CA ILE A 209 -30.81 13.71 -5.85
C ILE A 209 -30.15 15.06 -6.13
N VAL A 210 -28.82 15.15 -6.00
CA VAL A 210 -28.13 16.41 -6.30
C VAL A 210 -28.29 16.80 -7.78
N GLU A 211 -28.04 15.88 -8.69
CA GLU A 211 -28.03 16.14 -10.14
C GLU A 211 -29.43 16.39 -10.71
N THR A 212 -30.44 15.69 -10.22
CA THR A 212 -31.80 15.72 -10.80
C THR A 212 -32.78 16.61 -10.03
N LEU A 213 -32.47 16.97 -8.78
CA LEU A 213 -33.34 17.78 -7.94
C LEU A 213 -32.66 19.08 -7.48
N VAL A 214 -31.53 18.98 -6.78
CA VAL A 214 -30.90 20.14 -6.13
C VAL A 214 -30.39 21.15 -7.16
N LEU A 215 -29.57 20.71 -8.12
CA LEU A 215 -28.97 21.61 -9.11
C LEU A 215 -30.02 22.28 -10.01
N PRO A 216 -31.03 21.56 -10.56
CA PRO A 216 -32.10 22.20 -11.34
C PRO A 216 -32.88 23.25 -10.55
N ILE A 217 -33.21 22.98 -9.28
CA ILE A 217 -33.90 23.95 -8.41
C ILE A 217 -33.03 25.19 -8.19
N GLN A 218 -31.74 25.03 -7.88
CA GLN A 218 -30.85 26.17 -7.72
C GLN A 218 -30.75 27.03 -8.98
N GLN A 219 -30.68 26.40 -10.15
CA GLN A 219 -30.62 27.11 -11.42
C GLN A 219 -31.91 27.89 -11.68
N TYR A 220 -33.06 27.27 -11.43
CA TYR A 220 -34.37 27.94 -11.51
C TYR A 220 -34.46 29.15 -10.58
N LEU A 221 -34.08 29.00 -9.30
CA LEU A 221 -34.17 30.07 -8.31
C LEU A 221 -33.20 31.23 -8.55
N ARG A 222 -32.05 31.00 -9.22
CA ARG A 222 -31.11 32.07 -9.60
C ARG A 222 -31.61 32.92 -10.79
N GLY A 223 -32.52 32.39 -11.60
CA GLY A 223 -33.05 33.06 -12.79
C GLY A 223 -34.34 33.85 -12.55
N ASN A 224 -34.91 33.82 -11.34
CA ASN A 224 -36.22 34.39 -11.00
C ASN A 224 -36.16 35.25 -9.74
N ASP A 225 -37.19 36.08 -9.50
CA ASP A 225 -37.28 36.95 -8.32
C ASP A 225 -37.22 36.15 -7.01
N VAL A 226 -36.36 36.60 -6.09
CA VAL A 226 -36.00 35.85 -4.89
C VAL A 226 -36.96 36.17 -3.75
N THR A 227 -37.83 35.20 -3.43
CA THR A 227 -38.69 35.23 -2.24
C THR A 227 -37.92 34.73 -0.99
N PRO A 228 -38.39 34.98 0.24
CA PRO A 228 -37.68 34.56 1.46
C PRO A 228 -37.41 33.05 1.55
N PHE A 229 -38.38 32.20 1.18
CA PHE A 229 -38.18 30.74 1.18
C PHE A 229 -37.24 30.29 0.05
N SER A 230 -37.20 31.00 -1.07
CA SER A 230 -36.25 30.76 -2.17
C SER A 230 -34.81 30.98 -1.72
N LEU A 231 -34.59 32.03 -0.92
CA LEU A 231 -33.26 32.30 -0.36
C LEU A 231 -32.81 31.18 0.59
N GLU A 232 -33.70 30.67 1.43
CA GLU A 232 -33.42 29.54 2.32
C GLU A 232 -33.15 28.25 1.53
N MET A 233 -33.97 27.96 0.50
CA MET A 233 -33.76 26.82 -0.39
C MET A 233 -32.42 26.90 -1.13
N LEU A 234 -32.03 28.10 -1.60
CA LEU A 234 -30.72 28.33 -2.21
C LEU A 234 -29.57 28.07 -1.22
N LYS A 235 -29.71 28.50 0.04
CA LYS A 235 -28.71 28.25 1.10
C LYS A 235 -28.55 26.76 1.36
N LEU A 236 -29.65 26.03 1.53
CA LEU A 236 -29.63 24.58 1.74
C LEU A 236 -29.01 23.86 0.54
N GLY A 237 -29.44 24.20 -0.68
CA GLY A 237 -28.88 23.62 -1.90
C GLY A 237 -27.37 23.87 -2.04
N ASN A 238 -26.90 25.07 -1.66
CA ASN A 238 -25.47 25.40 -1.69
C ASN A 238 -24.69 24.54 -0.67
N SER A 239 -25.27 24.24 0.49
CA SER A 239 -24.66 23.35 1.48
C SER A 239 -24.51 21.92 0.94
N VAL A 240 -25.57 21.39 0.31
CA VAL A 240 -25.56 20.06 -0.32
C VAL A 240 -24.47 19.96 -1.40
N VAL A 241 -24.42 20.92 -2.32
CA VAL A 241 -23.42 20.94 -3.41
C VAL A 241 -22.01 21.08 -2.83
N HIS A 242 -21.82 21.96 -1.84
CA HIS A 242 -20.51 22.14 -1.21
C HIS A 242 -20.00 20.86 -0.52
N ASN A 243 -20.86 20.16 0.23
CA ASN A 243 -20.46 18.92 0.89
C ASN A 243 -20.23 17.76 -0.11
N ARG A 244 -20.98 17.72 -1.22
CA ARG A 244 -20.70 16.82 -2.35
C ARG A 244 -19.31 17.08 -2.94
N ASP A 245 -18.98 18.33 -3.24
CA ASP A 245 -17.67 18.70 -3.81
C ASP A 245 -16.52 18.34 -2.85
N ASN A 246 -16.71 18.53 -1.55
CA ASN A 246 -15.74 18.13 -0.54
C ASN A 246 -15.51 16.60 -0.51
N LEU A 247 -16.58 15.81 -0.66
CA LEU A 247 -16.49 14.36 -0.72
C LEU A 247 -15.78 13.88 -2.00
N ASP A 248 -16.07 14.49 -3.15
CA ASP A 248 -15.37 14.22 -4.41
C ASP A 248 -13.87 14.57 -4.32
N ALA A 249 -13.54 15.73 -3.74
CA ALA A 249 -12.16 16.13 -3.50
C ALA A 249 -11.44 15.15 -2.54
N PHE A 250 -12.13 14.67 -1.50
CA PHE A 250 -11.64 13.63 -0.60
C PHE A 250 -11.32 12.33 -1.35
N PHE A 251 -12.21 11.85 -2.21
CA PHE A 251 -11.97 10.66 -3.02
C PHE A 251 -10.77 10.81 -3.94
N LYS A 252 -10.65 11.94 -4.64
CA LYS A 252 -9.51 12.23 -5.52
C LYS A 252 -8.18 12.26 -4.77
N ALA A 253 -8.16 12.83 -3.57
CA ALA A 253 -6.95 12.86 -2.74
C ALA A 253 -6.49 11.46 -2.32
N TYR A 254 -7.41 10.61 -1.86
CA TYR A 254 -7.09 9.25 -1.46
C TYR A 254 -6.77 8.33 -2.64
N ALA A 255 -7.47 8.48 -3.78
CA ALA A 255 -7.13 7.76 -5.00
C ALA A 255 -5.68 8.05 -5.44
N HIS A 256 -5.25 9.31 -5.33
CA HIS A 256 -3.86 9.68 -5.58
C HIS A 256 -2.90 9.03 -4.59
N GLU A 257 -3.20 9.07 -3.29
CA GLU A 257 -2.36 8.46 -2.25
C GLU A 257 -2.18 6.94 -2.47
N PHE A 258 -3.28 6.21 -2.74
CA PHE A 258 -3.20 4.77 -3.05
C PHE A 258 -2.46 4.49 -4.35
N GLY A 259 -2.54 5.37 -5.35
CA GLY A 259 -1.71 5.29 -6.55
C GLY A 259 -0.21 5.42 -6.26
N VAL A 260 0.18 6.27 -5.31
CA VAL A 260 1.59 6.36 -4.87
C VAL A 260 2.04 5.06 -4.18
N TYR A 261 1.20 4.46 -3.35
CA TYR A 261 1.49 3.16 -2.75
C TYR A 261 1.61 2.05 -3.78
N GLU A 262 0.68 1.97 -4.74
CA GLU A 262 0.79 1.07 -5.90
C GLU A 262 2.16 1.17 -6.57
N ASP A 263 2.62 2.40 -6.87
CA ASP A 263 3.89 2.63 -7.53
C ASP A 263 5.10 2.15 -6.72
N VAL A 264 5.09 2.33 -5.39
CA VAL A 264 6.13 1.78 -4.51
C VAL A 264 6.16 0.25 -4.61
N TYR A 265 5.00 -0.39 -4.53
CA TYR A 265 4.89 -1.85 -4.60
C TYR A 265 5.30 -2.38 -5.98
N ARG A 266 4.86 -1.76 -7.08
CA ARG A 266 5.28 -2.17 -8.44
C ARG A 266 6.78 -2.01 -8.67
N ARG A 267 7.40 -0.96 -8.13
CA ARG A 267 8.87 -0.79 -8.19
C ARG A 267 9.57 -1.86 -7.38
N ALA A 268 9.10 -2.13 -6.15
CA ALA A 268 9.62 -3.20 -5.33
C ALA A 268 9.53 -4.55 -6.06
N TYR A 269 8.36 -4.93 -6.58
CA TYR A 269 8.17 -6.14 -7.36
C TYR A 269 9.15 -6.27 -8.52
N ARG A 270 9.28 -5.24 -9.38
CA ARG A 270 10.19 -5.25 -10.54
C ARG A 270 11.64 -5.53 -10.13
N HIS A 271 12.11 -4.90 -9.06
CA HIS A 271 13.47 -5.09 -8.57
C HIS A 271 13.67 -6.43 -7.87
N LEU A 272 12.75 -6.83 -6.99
CA LEU A 272 12.86 -8.10 -6.26
C LEU A 272 12.78 -9.31 -7.20
N SER A 273 11.86 -9.27 -8.17
CA SER A 273 11.73 -10.33 -9.19
C SER A 273 12.97 -10.45 -10.08
N SER A 274 13.63 -9.34 -10.41
CA SER A 274 14.88 -9.36 -11.22
C SER A 274 16.06 -10.04 -10.52
N LEU A 275 16.03 -10.16 -9.18
CA LEU A 275 17.06 -10.81 -8.38
C LEU A 275 16.82 -12.31 -8.19
N ASN A 276 15.68 -12.80 -8.67
CA ASN A 276 15.31 -14.21 -8.62
C ASN A 276 15.88 -15.02 -9.81
N MET A 277 16.34 -14.33 -10.87
CA MET A 277 17.05 -14.91 -12.03
C MET A 277 18.54 -15.19 -11.72
#